data_AF-A0A379C9D5-F1
#
_entry.id   AF-A0A379C9D5-F1
#
_cell.length_a   1.000
_cell.length_b   1.000
_cell.length_c   1.000
_cell.angle_alpha   90.00
_cell.angle_beta   90.00
_cell.angle_gamma   90.00
#
_symmetry.space_group_name_H-M   'P 1'
#
loop_
_entity.id
_entity.type
_entity.pdbx_description
1 polymer ?
#
loop_
_entity_poly.entity_id
_entity_poly.type
_entity_poly.pdbx_seq_one_letter_code
_entity_poly.pdbx_strand_id
1 'polypeptide(L)'
;MNKLSLSILLSLMVMGCKTTVNEEQPLVYKDYVFEKNSLSAENKSAFFDKDLKECLAIAEKQSLDNLTDIDLLSSLYGRKIDAEAITVLKDAQVIECMTGAIRKENNGKGWDIKEAK
;
A
#
# COMPACT_ATOMS: atom_id res chain seq x y z
N MET A 1 -38.32 -27.38 -46.07
CA MET A 1 -39.04 -26.31 -45.34
C MET A 1 -40.08 -26.98 -44.46
N ASN A 2 -39.95 -26.85 -43.13
CA ASN A 2 -41.04 -26.88 -42.16
C ASN A 2 -40.48 -26.35 -40.85
N LYS A 3 -40.91 -25.12 -40.52
CA LYS A 3 -40.61 -24.43 -39.28
C LYS A 3 -41.57 -24.98 -38.22
N LEU A 4 -41.04 -25.56 -37.15
CA LEU A 4 -41.77 -25.72 -35.90
C LEU A 4 -40.87 -25.21 -34.78
N SER A 5 -41.09 -23.93 -34.48
CA SER A 5 -40.63 -23.24 -33.29
C SER A 5 -41.35 -23.86 -32.11
N LEU A 6 -40.63 -24.55 -31.22
CA LEU A 6 -41.15 -24.91 -29.90
C LEU A 6 -40.18 -24.38 -28.85
N SER A 7 -40.51 -23.18 -28.40
CA SER A 7 -39.98 -22.54 -27.21
C SER A 7 -40.17 -23.47 -26.01
N ILE A 8 -39.08 -24.03 -25.49
CA ILE A 8 -39.07 -24.61 -24.14
C ILE A 8 -38.21 -23.68 -23.29
N LEU A 9 -38.94 -22.90 -22.49
CA LEU A 9 -38.45 -22.14 -21.35
C LEU A 9 -37.62 -23.05 -20.45
N LEU A 10 -36.31 -22.85 -20.43
CA LEU A 10 -35.46 -23.31 -19.34
C LEU A 10 -35.06 -22.08 -18.50
N SER A 11 -36.04 -21.56 -17.78
CA SER A 11 -35.83 -20.66 -16.65
C SER A 11 -35.16 -21.44 -15.51
N LEU A 12 -33.84 -21.59 -15.57
CA LEU A 12 -33.06 -21.86 -14.37
C LEU A 12 -33.03 -20.59 -13.53
N MET A 13 -33.91 -20.56 -12.53
CA MET A 13 -33.72 -19.77 -11.33
C MET A 13 -32.42 -20.22 -10.66
N VAL A 14 -31.31 -19.50 -10.91
CA VAL A 14 -30.23 -19.43 -9.93
C VAL A 14 -30.50 -18.22 -9.06
N MET A 15 -31.52 -18.38 -8.22
CA MET A 15 -31.74 -17.51 -7.07
C MET A 15 -30.84 -18.05 -5.97
N GLY A 16 -29.75 -17.33 -5.68
CA GLY A 16 -28.89 -17.67 -4.54
C GLY A 16 -27.40 -17.57 -4.81
N CYS A 17 -26.90 -16.41 -5.26
CA CYS A 17 -25.57 -15.98 -4.85
C CYS A 17 -25.52 -14.45 -4.83
N LYS A 18 -26.25 -13.85 -3.89
CA LYS A 18 -25.95 -12.49 -3.42
C LYS A 18 -25.43 -12.61 -1.99
N THR A 19 -24.24 -13.18 -1.88
CA THR A 19 -23.30 -12.66 -0.90
C THR A 19 -22.25 -11.93 -1.71
N THR A 20 -22.55 -10.70 -2.13
CA THR A 20 -21.47 -9.74 -2.31
C THR A 20 -20.97 -9.47 -0.90
N VAL A 21 -20.13 -10.38 -0.39
CA VAL A 21 -19.20 -10.02 0.66
C VAL A 21 -18.35 -8.96 -0.01
N ASN A 22 -18.66 -7.69 0.25
CA ASN A 22 -17.78 -6.60 -0.11
C ASN A 22 -16.62 -6.68 0.90
N GLU A 23 -15.79 -7.70 0.73
CA GLU A 23 -14.59 -7.89 1.53
C GLU A 23 -13.68 -6.73 1.13
N GLU A 24 -13.60 -5.72 2.00
CA GLU A 24 -12.63 -4.63 1.84
C GLU A 24 -11.26 -5.28 1.67
N GLN A 25 -10.64 -5.06 0.51
CA GLN A 25 -9.28 -5.56 0.28
C GLN A 25 -8.36 -4.93 1.31
N PRO A 26 -7.45 -5.70 1.94
CA PRO A 26 -6.52 -5.14 2.90
C PRO A 26 -5.64 -4.10 2.19
N LEU A 27 -5.44 -2.96 2.85
CA LEU A 27 -4.57 -1.89 2.37
C LEU A 27 -3.15 -2.25 2.76
N VAL A 28 -2.34 -2.69 1.79
CA VAL A 28 -1.05 -3.32 2.05
C VAL A 28 0.09 -2.53 1.42
N TYR A 29 1.17 -2.34 2.17
CA TYR A 29 2.49 -2.01 1.62
C TYR A 29 3.51 -3.01 2.15
N LYS A 30 4.12 -3.78 1.25
CA LYS A 30 5.04 -4.88 1.60
C LYS A 30 4.37 -5.85 2.58
N ASP A 31 4.95 -6.02 3.75
CA ASP A 31 4.49 -6.94 4.78
C ASP A 31 3.53 -6.27 5.79
N TYR A 32 3.18 -4.99 5.57
CA TYR A 32 2.35 -4.21 6.49
C TYR A 32 0.94 -4.02 5.96
N VAL A 33 -0.05 -4.33 6.81
CA VAL A 33 -1.46 -4.01 6.59
C VAL A 33 -1.80 -2.73 7.36
N PHE A 34 -2.37 -1.76 6.67
CA PHE A 34 -2.71 -0.46 7.22
C PHE A 34 -4.22 -0.29 7.42
N GLU A 35 -4.58 0.48 8.45
CA GLU A 35 -5.95 0.92 8.68
C GLU A 35 -6.00 2.40 9.07
N LYS A 36 -7.17 3.01 8.87
CA LYS A 36 -7.43 4.39 9.30
C LYS A 36 -8.90 4.54 9.64
N ASN A 37 -9.19 4.45 10.93
CA ASN A 37 -10.55 4.38 11.45
C ASN A 37 -11.34 5.69 11.29
N SER A 38 -10.65 6.80 11.02
CA SER A 38 -11.27 8.12 10.76
C SER A 38 -11.82 8.32 9.35
N LEU A 39 -11.58 7.39 8.41
CA LEU A 39 -12.05 7.48 7.03
C LEU A 39 -13.23 6.52 6.77
N SER A 40 -14.20 6.98 5.97
CA SER A 40 -15.26 6.10 5.48
C SER A 40 -14.69 5.05 4.51
N ALA A 41 -15.27 3.84 4.54
CA ALA A 41 -14.95 2.71 3.66
C ALA A 41 -14.74 3.11 2.19
N GLU A 42 -15.69 3.88 1.64
CA GLU A 42 -15.72 4.32 0.24
C GLU A 42 -14.50 5.15 -0.17
N ASN A 43 -13.84 5.81 0.78
CA ASN A 43 -12.71 6.69 0.52
C ASN A 43 -11.37 6.09 0.93
N LYS A 44 -11.35 5.07 1.80
CA LYS A 44 -10.11 4.52 2.39
C LYS A 44 -9.07 4.14 1.34
N SER A 45 -9.45 3.39 0.30
CA SER A 45 -8.50 2.96 -0.75
C SER A 45 -7.88 4.14 -1.50
N ALA A 46 -8.69 5.12 -1.91
CA ALA A 46 -8.20 6.27 -2.67
C ALA A 46 -7.26 7.15 -1.85
N PHE A 47 -7.57 7.36 -0.56
CA PHE A 47 -6.67 8.06 0.35
C PHE A 47 -5.40 7.26 0.62
N PHE A 48 -5.49 5.94 0.78
CA PHE A 48 -4.33 5.08 0.97
C PHE A 48 -3.36 5.18 -0.21
N ASP A 49 -3.85 5.01 -1.44
CA ASP A 49 -3.02 5.08 -2.64
C ASP A 49 -2.35 6.44 -2.81
N LYS A 50 -3.11 7.52 -2.54
CA LYS A 50 -2.57 8.88 -2.57
C LYS A 50 -1.49 9.09 -1.52
N ASP A 51 -1.77 8.75 -0.27
CA ASP A 51 -0.84 8.93 0.85
C ASP A 51 0.43 8.08 0.66
N LEU A 52 0.27 6.83 0.23
CA LEU A 52 1.38 5.92 -0.06
C LEU A 52 2.25 6.47 -1.18
N LYS A 53 1.66 6.97 -2.26
CA LYS A 53 2.40 7.58 -3.37
C LYS A 53 3.20 8.81 -2.91
N GLU A 54 2.61 9.67 -2.09
CA GLU A 54 3.30 10.83 -1.54
C GLU A 54 4.46 10.40 -0.61
N CYS A 55 4.26 9.40 0.24
CA CYS A 55 5.30 8.86 1.11
C CYS A 55 6.44 8.17 0.34
N LEU A 56 6.13 7.45 -0.74
CA LEU A 56 7.13 6.87 -1.65
C LEU A 56 8.01 7.96 -2.28
N ALA A 57 7.43 9.06 -2.74
CA ALA A 57 8.17 10.18 -3.30
C ALA A 57 9.08 10.88 -2.27
N ILE A 58 8.60 11.01 -1.02
CA ILE A 58 9.40 11.56 0.09
C ILE A 58 10.58 10.64 0.40
N ALA A 59 10.34 9.34 0.53
CA ALA A 59 11.38 8.35 0.82
C ALA A 59 12.40 8.25 -0.32
N GLU A 60 11.98 8.35 -1.58
CA GLU A 60 12.89 8.39 -2.74
C GLU A 60 13.82 9.60 -2.67
N LYS A 61 13.30 10.79 -2.39
CA LYS A 61 14.11 12.00 -2.22
C LYS A 61 15.11 11.85 -1.07
N GLN A 62 14.66 11.37 0.08
CA GLN A 62 15.53 11.14 1.24
C GLN A 62 16.59 10.07 0.97
N SER A 63 16.24 9.02 0.22
CA SER A 63 17.19 7.99 -0.17
C SER A 63 18.30 8.54 -1.10
N LEU A 64 17.98 9.48 -2.00
CA LEU A 64 18.98 10.13 -2.85
C LEU A 64 19.92 11.03 -2.04
N ASP A 65 19.37 11.77 -1.08
CA ASP A 65 20.17 12.58 -0.14
C ASP A 65 21.11 11.67 0.68
N ASN A 66 20.57 10.57 1.23
CA ASN A 66 21.34 9.58 1.98
C ASN A 66 22.42 8.89 1.13
N LEU A 67 22.16 8.62 -0.15
CA LEU A 67 23.14 8.02 -1.07
C LEU A 67 24.36 8.93 -1.24
N THR A 68 24.15 10.24 -1.33
CA THR A 68 25.24 11.22 -1.43
C THR A 68 26.14 11.18 -0.20
N ASP A 69 25.53 11.08 0.99
CA ASP A 69 26.24 10.95 2.25
C ASP A 69 26.94 9.58 2.39
N ILE A 70 26.30 8.51 1.93
CA ILE A 70 26.82 7.15 1.93
C ILE A 70 28.04 7.02 1.02
N ASP A 71 28.02 7.61 -0.17
CA ASP A 71 29.16 7.62 -1.09
C ASP A 71 30.33 8.39 -0.49
N LEU A 72 30.06 9.54 0.14
CA LEU A 72 31.05 10.30 0.88
C LEU A 72 31.65 9.47 2.03
N LEU A 73 30.83 8.84 2.87
CA LEU A 73 31.29 7.99 3.96
C LEU A 73 32.06 6.77 3.46
N SER A 74 31.61 6.14 2.38
CA SER A 74 32.31 5.01 1.75
C SER A 74 33.69 5.43 1.25
N SER A 75 33.81 6.63 0.68
CA SER A 75 35.09 7.20 0.24
C SER A 75 36.04 7.53 1.40
N LEU A 76 35.49 8.02 2.53
CA LEU A 76 36.28 8.40 3.71
C LEU A 76 36.75 7.21 4.54
N TYR A 77 35.89 6.19 4.70
CA TYR A 77 36.14 5.05 5.57
C TYR A 77 36.51 3.75 4.82
N GLY A 78 36.51 3.77 3.49
CA GLY A 78 36.92 2.65 2.64
C GLY A 78 36.01 1.41 2.72
N ARG A 79 34.76 1.57 3.15
CA ARG A 79 33.78 0.48 3.25
C ARG A 79 32.56 0.78 2.39
N LYS A 80 32.20 -0.16 1.53
CA LYS A 80 30.99 -0.07 0.72
C LYS A 80 29.75 -0.32 1.57
N ILE A 81 28.77 0.57 1.49
CA ILE A 81 27.44 0.34 2.07
C ILE A 81 26.60 -0.46 1.07
N ASP A 82 25.86 -1.44 1.57
CA ASP A 82 25.07 -2.36 0.75
C ASP A 82 23.80 -1.66 0.20
N ALA A 83 23.49 -1.89 -1.07
CA ALA A 83 22.26 -1.42 -1.71
C ALA A 83 21.00 -2.03 -1.07
N GLU A 84 21.11 -3.22 -0.47
CA GLU A 84 20.03 -3.83 0.29
C GLU A 84 19.66 -2.99 1.52
N ALA A 85 20.66 -2.49 2.26
CA ALA A 85 20.44 -1.64 3.43
C ALA A 85 19.73 -0.33 3.06
N ILE A 86 20.01 0.23 1.89
CA ILE A 86 19.35 1.44 1.38
C ILE A 86 17.87 1.18 1.07
N THR A 87 17.57 0.00 0.49
CA THR A 87 16.19 -0.40 0.22
C THR A 87 15.40 -0.55 1.51
N VAL A 88 15.99 -1.20 2.53
CA VAL A 88 15.38 -1.35 3.86
C VAL A 88 15.11 0.02 4.51
N LEU A 89 16.07 0.96 4.42
CA LEU A 89 15.90 2.32 4.94
C LEU A 89 14.76 3.06 4.24
N LYS A 90 14.65 2.94 2.92
CA LYS A 90 13.57 3.55 2.15
C LYS A 90 12.21 2.99 2.56
N ASP A 91 12.11 1.67 2.71
CA ASP A 91 10.86 1.03 3.14
C ASP A 91 10.46 1.48 4.56
N ALA A 92 11.44 1.61 5.47
CA ALA A 92 11.22 2.18 6.80
C ALA A 92 10.70 3.63 6.74
N GLN A 93 11.30 4.48 5.89
CA GLN A 93 10.86 5.87 5.71
C GLN A 93 9.42 5.98 5.19
N VAL A 94 9.00 5.07 4.29
CA VAL A 94 7.61 5.01 3.81
C VAL A 94 6.67 4.69 4.97
N ILE A 95 7.01 3.71 5.80
CA ILE A 95 6.19 3.29 6.94
C ILE A 95 6.11 4.40 7.99
N GLU A 96 7.23 5.06 8.32
CA GLU A 96 7.25 6.22 9.22
C GLU A 96 6.38 7.37 8.69
N CYS A 97 6.46 7.67 7.39
CA CYS A 97 5.62 8.69 6.75
C CYS A 97 4.12 8.32 6.82
N MET A 98 3.77 7.07 6.57
CA MET A 98 2.40 6.59 6.62
C MET A 98 1.83 6.65 8.04
N THR A 99 2.61 6.26 9.04
CA THR A 99 2.17 6.10 10.44
C THR A 99 2.36 7.34 11.31
N GLY A 100 3.35 8.17 11.00
CA GLY A 100 3.80 9.24 11.90
C GLY A 100 4.55 8.74 13.14
N ALA A 101 4.91 7.45 13.18
CA ALA A 101 5.76 6.93 14.24
C ALA A 101 7.21 7.34 13.98
N ILE A 102 7.81 7.98 14.99
CA ILE A 102 9.22 8.40 15.11
C ILE A 102 9.46 9.85 14.68
N ARG A 103 9.56 10.70 15.73
CA ARG A 103 9.78 12.16 15.78
C ARG A 103 8.49 12.96 15.86
N LYS A 104 8.23 13.40 17.10
CA LYS A 104 7.15 14.25 17.64
C LYS A 104 6.91 15.58 16.91
N GLU A 105 7.47 15.80 15.72
CA GLU A 105 7.40 17.07 15.00
C GLU A 105 6.87 16.97 13.56
N ASN A 106 6.66 15.77 13.00
CA ASN A 106 6.02 15.63 11.70
C ASN A 106 4.80 14.70 11.78
N ASN A 107 3.62 15.30 11.64
CA ASN A 107 2.34 14.63 11.49
C ASN A 107 2.40 13.72 10.24
N GLY A 108 2.66 12.42 10.43
CA GLY A 108 2.52 11.43 9.36
C GLY A 108 1.10 11.40 8.79
N LYS A 109 0.88 10.53 7.82
CA LYS A 109 -0.44 10.39 7.16
C LYS A 109 -1.51 9.83 8.09
N GLY A 110 -1.14 9.34 9.28
CA GLY A 110 -2.06 8.91 10.33
C GLY A 110 -2.75 7.59 10.01
N TRP A 111 -2.02 6.69 9.32
CA TRP A 111 -2.40 5.30 9.15
C TRP A 111 -1.84 4.48 10.31
N ASP A 112 -2.63 3.55 10.84
CA ASP A 112 -2.18 2.60 11.85
C ASP A 112 -1.75 1.29 11.18
N ILE A 113 -0.73 0.63 11.73
CA ILE A 113 -0.36 -0.73 11.30
C ILE A 113 -1.26 -1.71 12.05
N LYS A 114 -2.10 -2.42 11.31
CA LYS A 114 -2.97 -3.46 11.85
C LYS A 114 -2.21 -4.78 12.04
N GLU A 115 -1.40 -5.15 11.05
CA GLU A 115 -0.64 -6.40 11.01
C GLU A 115 0.70 -6.18 10.31
N ALA A 116 1.75 -6.88 10.77
CA ALA A 116 3.01 -7.04 10.07
C ALA A 116 3.23 -8.54 9.83
N LYS A 117 3.50 -8.93 8.58
CA LYS A 117 3.69 -10.32 8.14
C LYS A 117 5.14 -10.77 8.17
#